data_AF-A0A139DHD8-F1
#
_entry.id   AF-A0A139DHD8-F1
#
_cell.length_a   1.000
_cell.length_b   1.000
_cell.length_c   1.000
_cell.angle_alpha   90.00
_cell.angle_beta   90.00
_cell.angle_gamma   90.00
#
_symmetry.space_group_name_H-M   'P 1'
#
loop_
_entity.id
_entity.type
_entity.pdbx_description
1 polymer ?
#
loop_
_entity_poly.entity_id
_entity_poly.type
_entity_poly.pdbx_seq_one_letter_code
_entity_poly.pdbx_strand_id
1 'polypeptide(L)' 'MLSPAFVQIRDALAQVPFVAYIETRDDYKQALELMDQLVGDYDTNRLLIEVLSASIERWEDQAAEFSDFNAAVAETNA' A
#
# COMPACT_ATOMS: atom_id res chain seq x y z
N MET A 1 3.19 -5.42 29.27
CA MET A 1 2.60 -4.18 28.73
C MET A 1 3.17 -3.95 27.34
N LEU A 2 2.38 -3.45 26.38
CA LEU A 2 2.88 -3.08 25.05
C LEU A 2 3.81 -1.86 25.16
N SER A 3 4.79 -1.74 24.27
CA SER A 3 5.66 -0.57 24.24
C SER A 3 4.85 0.66 23.78
N PRO A 4 5.20 1.89 24.24
CA PRO A 4 4.56 3.11 23.77
C PRO A 4 4.65 3.27 22.24
N ALA A 5 5.75 2.83 21.63
CA ALA A 5 5.91 2.88 20.17
C ALA A 5 4.89 1.99 19.44
N PHE A 6 4.60 0.79 19.94
CA PHE A 6 3.57 -0.07 19.35
C PHE A 6 2.17 0.51 19.50
N VAL A 7 1.89 1.19 20.60
CA VAL A 7 0.61 1.90 20.79
C VAL A 7 0.47 3.03 19.76
N GLN A 8 1.51 3.84 19.58
CA GLN A 8 1.53 4.93 18.60
C GLN A 8 1.34 4.43 17.16
N ILE A 9 2.06 3.37 16.78
CA ILE A 9 1.94 2.78 15.44
C ILE A 9 0.52 2.25 15.21
N ARG A 10 -0.05 1.53 16.18
CA ARG A 10 -1.42 1.02 16.09
C ARG A 10 -2.43 2.16 15.90
N ASP A 11 -2.33 3.21 16.71
CA ASP A 11 -3.28 4.32 16.68
C ASP A 11 -3.12 5.18 15.41
N ALA A 12 -1.90 5.25 14.85
CA ALA A 12 -1.65 5.87 13.55
C ALA A 12 -2.26 5.03 12.41
N LEU A 13 -1.99 3.72 12.37
CA LEU A 13 -2.54 2.83 11.33
C LEU A 13 -4.07 2.73 11.39
N ALA A 14 -4.68 2.85 12.56
CA ALA A 14 -6.13 2.91 12.70
C ALA A 14 -6.75 4.15 12.01
N GLN A 15 -5.99 5.24 11.86
CA GLN A 15 -6.45 6.45 11.15
C GLN A 15 -6.25 6.36 9.64
N VAL A 16 -5.29 5.54 9.18
CA VAL A 16 -4.96 5.34 7.76
C VAL A 16 -4.85 3.84 7.44
N PRO A 17 -5.97 3.09 7.51
CA PRO A 17 -5.95 1.63 7.40
C PRO A 17 -5.39 1.13 6.06
N PHE A 18 -5.58 1.90 4.99
CA PHE A 18 -5.07 1.59 3.64
C PHE A 18 -3.54 1.45 3.56
N VAL A 19 -2.79 2.01 4.51
CA VAL A 19 -1.33 1.82 4.60
C VAL A 19 -0.98 0.36 4.86
N ALA A 20 -1.77 -0.32 5.69
CA ALA A 20 -1.57 -1.73 6.02
C ALA A 20 -2.38 -2.68 5.12
N TYR A 21 -3.60 -2.28 4.75
CA TYR A 21 -4.50 -3.13 3.98
C TYR A 21 -5.50 -2.33 3.13
N ILE A 22 -5.49 -2.56 1.82
CA ILE A 22 -6.39 -1.95 0.84
C ILE A 22 -7.55 -2.93 0.58
N GLU A 23 -8.77 -2.53 0.92
CA GLU A 23 -10.00 -3.31 0.71
C GLU A 23 -10.84 -2.80 -0.46
N THR A 24 -10.72 -1.50 -0.73
CA THR A 24 -11.59 -0.81 -1.68
C THR A 24 -10.81 -0.01 -2.69
N ARG A 25 -11.47 0.32 -3.80
CA ARG A 25 -10.91 1.22 -4.80
C ARG A 25 -10.60 2.61 -4.24
N ASP A 26 -11.34 3.08 -3.23
CA ASP A 26 -11.07 4.37 -2.61
C ASP A 26 -9.88 4.31 -1.66
N ASP A 27 -9.64 3.18 -0.98
CA ASP A 27 -8.37 2.94 -0.27
C ASP A 27 -7.19 2.93 -1.22
N TYR A 28 -7.34 2.30 -2.39
CA TYR A 28 -6.31 2.26 -3.42
C TYR A 28 -5.95 3.65 -3.92
N LYS A 29 -6.94 4.51 -4.20
CA LYS A 29 -6.69 5.92 -4.56
C LYS A 29 -5.93 6.68 -3.47
N GLN A 30 -6.36 6.55 -2.21
CA GLN A 30 -5.69 7.19 -1.07
C GLN A 30 -4.25 6.68 -0.91
N ALA A 31 -4.01 5.39 -1.15
CA ALA A 31 -2.68 4.81 -1.14
C ALA A 31 -1.79 5.42 -2.24
N LEU A 32 -2.31 5.61 -3.45
CA LEU A 32 -1.56 6.27 -4.53
C LEU A 32 -1.27 7.74 -4.23
N GLU A 33 -2.24 8.48 -3.69
CA GLU A 33 -2.06 9.89 -3.28
C GLU A 33 -0.99 10.02 -2.19
N LEU A 34 -1.00 9.11 -1.20
CA LEU A 34 0.03 9.08 -0.17
C LEU A 34 1.40 8.69 -0.73
N MET A 35 1.46 7.72 -1.66
CA MET A 35 2.72 7.33 -2.28
C MET A 35 3.39 8.51 -2.98
N ASP A 36 2.64 9.32 -3.73
CA ASP A 36 3.13 10.54 -4.40
C ASP A 36 3.73 11.54 -3.41
N GLN A 37 3.15 11.67 -2.22
CA GLN A 37 3.70 12.51 -1.16
C GLN A 37 4.99 11.92 -0.56
N LEU A 38 5.02 10.62 -0.30
CA LEU A 38 6.15 9.97 0.36
C LEU A 38 7.42 9.98 -0.51
N VAL A 39 7.28 9.79 -1.83
CA VAL A 39 8.43 9.81 -2.74
C VAL A 39 9.08 11.18 -2.86
N GLY A 40 8.40 12.26 -2.45
CA GLY A 40 8.97 13.60 -2.37
C GLY A 40 10.15 13.73 -1.40
N ASP A 41 10.20 12.87 -0.37
CA ASP A 41 11.36 12.68 0.51
C ASP A 41 11.62 11.18 0.70
N TYR A 42 12.10 10.56 -0.37
CA TYR A 42 12.28 9.12 -0.47
C TYR A 42 13.15 8.53 0.65
N ASP A 43 14.28 9.16 0.96
CA ASP A 43 15.24 8.64 1.94
C ASP A 43 14.65 8.64 3.36
N THR A 44 13.93 9.70 3.73
CA THR A 44 13.25 9.79 5.04
C THR A 44 12.08 8.82 5.13
N ASN A 45 11.35 8.64 4.03
CA ASN A 45 10.09 7.90 4.01
C ASN A 45 10.22 6.42 3.59
N ARG A 46 11.45 5.94 3.36
CA ARG A 46 11.70 4.62 2.79
C ARG A 46 10.89 3.49 3.42
N LEU A 47 10.81 3.42 4.74
CA LEU A 47 10.07 2.36 5.43
C LEU A 47 8.56 2.42 5.12
N LEU A 48 7.97 3.62 5.09
CA LEU A 48 6.56 3.80 4.77
C LEU A 48 6.29 3.50 3.29
N ILE A 49 7.21 3.87 2.40
CA ILE A 49 7.15 3.53 0.98
C ILE A 49 7.15 2.01 0.80
N GLU A 50 8.05 1.29 1.47
CA GLU A 50 8.11 -0.18 1.39
C GLU A 50 6.80 -0.83 1.87
N VAL A 51 6.25 -0.38 3.01
CA VAL A 51 4.97 -0.88 3.54
C VAL A 51 3.80 -0.59 2.60
N LEU A 52 3.70 0.65 2.12
CA LEU A 52 2.59 1.06 1.26
C LEU A 52 2.66 0.39 -0.11
N SER A 53 3.87 0.21 -0.66
CA SER A 53 4.09 -0.50 -1.93
C SER A 53 3.60 -1.94 -1.84
N ALA A 54 3.90 -2.65 -0.75
CA ALA A 54 3.43 -4.02 -0.55
C ALA A 54 1.89 -4.10 -0.45
N SER A 55 1.25 -3.09 0.16
CA SER A 55 -0.21 -3.01 0.23
C SER A 55 -0.85 -2.76 -1.14
N ILE A 56 -0.24 -1.89 -1.95
CA ILE A 56 -0.64 -1.56 -3.33
C ILE A 56 -0.50 -2.79 -4.23
N GLU A 57 0.67 -3.43 -4.23
CA GLU A 57 0.99 -4.61 -5.04
C GLU A 57 -0.03 -5.74 -4.78
N ARG A 58 -0.31 -6.04 -3.49
CA ARG A 58 -1.33 -7.05 -3.16
C ARG A 58 -2.71 -6.70 -3.71
N TRP A 59 -3.10 -5.42 -3.70
CA TRP A 59 -4.38 -5.01 -4.29
C TRP A 59 -4.39 -5.22 -5.81
N GLU A 60 -3.34 -4.79 -6.49
CA GLU A 60 -3.20 -4.92 -7.95
C GLU A 60 -3.16 -6.38 -8.40
N ASP A 61 -2.59 -7.28 -7.61
CA ASP A 61 -2.59 -8.72 -7.89
C ASP A 61 -3.99 -9.36 -7.85
N GLN A 62 -4.86 -8.91 -6.93
CA GLN A 62 -6.12 -9.58 -6.62
C GLN A 62 -7.36 -8.86 -7.17
N ALA A 63 -7.29 -7.56 -7.42
CA ALA A 63 -8.44 -6.76 -7.79
C ALA A 63 -8.89 -7.05 -9.22
N ALA A 64 -10.20 -7.24 -9.40
CA ALA A 64 -10.80 -7.57 -10.69
C ALA A 64 -10.52 -6.52 -11.79
N GLU A 65 -10.22 -5.27 -11.42
CA GLU A 65 -9.89 -4.22 -12.38
C GLU A 65 -8.51 -4.39 -13.02
N PHE A 66 -7.63 -5.22 -12.44
CA PHE A 66 -6.30 -5.55 -12.98
C PHE A 66 -6.22 -6.95 -13.60
N SER A 67 -7.29 -7.75 -13.58
CA SER A 67 -7.24 -9.16 -14.00
C SER A 67 -6.75 -9.35 -15.42
N ASP A 68 -7.25 -8.55 -16.36
CA ASP A 68 -6.90 -8.65 -17.78
C ASP A 68 -5.44 -8.23 -18.02
N PHE A 69 -4.99 -7.22 -17.29
CA PHE A 69 -3.60 -6.78 -17.33
C PHE A 69 -2.66 -7.85 -16.77
N ASN A 70 -3.00 -8.42 -15.60
CA ASN A 70 -2.20 -9.46 -14.95
C ASN A 70 -2.10 -10.72 -15.82
N ALA A 71 -3.18 -11.09 -16.52
CA ALA A 71 -3.16 -12.19 -17.48
C ALA A 71 -2.20 -11.93 -18.65
N ALA A 72 -2.25 -10.73 -19.25
CA ALA A 72 -1.36 -10.34 -20.35
C ALA A 72 0.12 -10.29 -19.92
N VAL A 73 0.41 -9.81 -18.69
CA VAL A 73 1.76 -9.82 -18.11
C VAL A 73 2.26 -11.25 -17.92
N ALA A 74 1.42 -12.16 -17.41
CA ALA A 74 1.77 -13.57 -17.24
C ALA A 74 2.08 -14.27 -18.58
N GLU A 75 1.32 -13.96 -19.64
CA GLU A 75 1.57 -14.47 -20.99
C GLU A 75 2.89 -13.96 -21.59
N THR A 76 3.28 -12.72 -21.29
CA THR A 76 4.53 -12.12 -21.79
C THR A 76 5.77 -12.68 -21.09
N ASN A 77 5.60 -13.16 -19.84
CA ASN A 77 6.68 -13.71 -19.02
C ASN A 77 6.80 -15.25 -19.13
N ALA A 78 5.98 -15.89 -19.97
CA ALA A 78 5.98 -17.34 -20.23
C ALA A 78 6.88 -17.73 -21.42
#